data_AF-A0A3B9BME1-F1
#
_entry.id   AF-A0A3B9BME1-F1
#
_cell.length_a   1.000
_cell.length_b   1.000
_cell.length_c   1.000
_cell.angle_alpha   90.00
_cell.angle_beta   90.00
_cell.angle_gamma   90.00
#
_symmetry.space_group_name_H-M   'P 1'
#
loop_
_entity.id
_entity.type
_entity.pdbx_description
1 polymer ?
#
loop_
_entity_poly.entity_id
_entity_poly.type
_entity_poly.pdbx_seq_one_letter_code
_entity_poly.pdbx_strand_id
1 'polypeptide(L)'
;MIELVRIRATERAGRFSNAVRGIHTQDQDITAPKLPCPEIFREEYGDLLPYLLEHSVEIAGEVRRPGIYPVAEDMSLESMVAVAGGFSREADHGRIEINRFISDSANGAGGEVRQIIDLAKTAAAAVGVLPADRINVQAKFTNRDNGPILLAGEFRYPGVYDISRGTRLSEVIRRAGG
;
A
#
# COMPACT_ATOMS: atom_id res chain seq x y z
N MET A 1 -23.34 20.40 -13.66
CA MET A 1 -21.89 20.17 -13.83
C MET A 1 -21.46 19.16 -12.80
N ILE A 2 -20.91 18.03 -13.24
CA ILE A 2 -20.55 16.88 -12.40
C ILE A 2 -19.15 17.16 -11.83
N GLU A 3 -19.04 17.42 -10.54
CA GLU A 3 -17.74 17.44 -9.87
C GLU A 3 -17.27 15.99 -9.66
N LEU A 4 -16.12 15.67 -10.26
CA LEU A 4 -15.41 14.42 -10.06
C LEU A 4 -14.83 14.41 -8.65
N VAL A 5 -15.58 13.76 -7.77
CA VAL A 5 -15.26 13.44 -6.38
C VAL A 5 -13.88 12.79 -6.25
N ARG A 6 -13.12 13.32 -5.29
CA ARG A 6 -11.95 12.76 -4.61
C ARG A 6 -11.74 11.24 -4.82
N ILE A 7 -10.71 10.89 -5.58
CA ILE A 7 -10.06 9.58 -5.51
C ILE A 7 -8.58 9.81 -5.22
N ARG A 8 -8.25 9.97 -3.93
CA ARG A 8 -6.98 9.46 -3.40
C ARG A 8 -7.38 8.35 -2.44
N ALA A 9 -7.70 7.19 -3.03
CA ALA A 9 -7.72 5.96 -2.28
C ALA A 9 -6.30 5.75 -1.76
N THR A 10 -6.14 5.79 -0.45
CA THR A 10 -4.97 5.20 0.21
C THR A 10 -4.87 3.77 -0.27
N GLU A 11 -3.97 3.47 -1.21
CA GLU A 11 -3.59 2.11 -1.62
C GLU A 11 -2.79 1.45 -0.49
N ARG A 12 -3.38 1.37 0.69
CA ARG A 12 -3.01 0.35 1.67
C ARG A 12 -3.70 -0.92 1.21
N ALA A 13 -2.96 -2.02 1.11
CA ALA A 13 -3.60 -3.34 1.10
C ALA A 13 -4.60 -3.35 2.27
N GLY A 14 -5.90 -3.50 1.98
CA GLY A 14 -6.99 -3.21 2.92
C GLY A 14 -6.88 -3.93 4.27
N ARG A 15 -6.04 -4.97 4.33
CA ARG A 15 -5.70 -5.77 5.51
C ARG A 15 -4.75 -5.09 6.52
N PHE A 16 -3.98 -4.07 6.10
CA PHE A 16 -3.15 -3.23 6.97
C PHE A 16 -3.79 -1.86 7.24
N SER A 17 -5.03 -1.64 6.79
CA SER A 17 -5.82 -0.57 7.37
C SER A 17 -6.07 -0.94 8.82
N ASN A 18 -5.33 -0.34 9.75
CA ASN A 18 -5.79 -0.26 11.13
C ASN A 18 -7.21 0.28 11.03
N ALA A 19 -8.19 -0.55 11.35
CA ALA A 19 -9.59 -0.23 11.22
C ALA A 19 -9.88 0.98 12.12
N VAL A 20 -9.82 2.18 11.55
CA VAL A 20 -10.47 3.36 12.13
C VAL A 20 -11.96 3.19 11.81
N ARG A 21 -12.60 2.19 12.42
CA ARG A 21 -14.06 2.14 12.54
C ARG A 21 -14.44 3.05 13.70
N GLY A 22 -14.40 4.35 13.46
CA GLY A 22 -15.20 5.30 14.22
C GLY A 22 -16.63 5.24 13.70
N ILE A 23 -17.45 4.35 14.25
CA ILE A 23 -18.90 4.46 14.11
C ILE A 23 -19.36 5.29 15.31
N HIS A 24 -19.64 6.58 15.10
CA HIS A 24 -20.59 7.44 15.82
C HIS A 24 -20.43 8.89 15.32
N THR A 25 -21.29 9.33 14.40
CA THR A 25 -22.49 10.20 14.60
C THR A 25 -22.16 11.66 14.94
N GLN A 26 -22.64 12.54 14.06
CA GLN A 26 -22.55 14.02 14.04
C GLN A 26 -21.23 14.59 13.50
N ASP A 27 -21.26 14.95 12.22
CA ASP A 27 -20.82 16.22 11.63
C ASP A 27 -19.70 17.01 12.36
N GLN A 28 -18.64 16.33 12.76
CA GLN A 28 -17.38 16.93 13.10
C GLN A 28 -16.43 16.61 11.98
N ASP A 29 -15.98 17.67 11.31
CA ASP A 29 -14.84 17.68 10.41
C ASP A 29 -13.81 16.65 10.86
N ILE A 30 -13.69 15.58 10.08
CA ILE A 30 -12.52 14.68 10.05
C ILE A 30 -11.32 15.47 9.48
N THR A 31 -11.07 16.64 10.04
CA THR A 31 -9.77 17.29 9.96
C THR A 31 -8.93 16.56 10.98
N ALA A 32 -8.12 15.61 10.50
CA ALA A 32 -7.01 15.10 11.29
C ALA A 32 -6.32 16.32 11.94
N PRO A 33 -6.03 16.29 13.25
CA PRO A 33 -5.42 17.44 13.90
C PRO A 33 -4.19 17.82 13.08
N LYS A 34 -4.16 19.06 12.60
CA LYS A 34 -3.00 19.58 11.87
C LYS A 34 -1.85 19.59 12.86
N LEU A 35 -1.08 18.51 12.86
CA LEU A 35 0.14 18.40 13.63
C LEU A 35 1.03 19.57 13.21
N PRO A 36 1.62 20.31 14.17
CA PRO A 36 2.55 21.37 13.83
C PRO A 36 3.68 20.77 13.00
N CYS A 37 4.08 21.46 11.93
CA CYS A 37 5.21 21.04 11.12
C CYS A 37 6.44 20.86 12.04
N PRO A 38 7.13 19.71 12.00
CA PRO A 38 8.35 19.49 12.77
C PRO A 38 9.37 20.62 12.56
N GLU A 39 10.11 20.98 13.61
CA GLU A 39 11.06 22.11 13.59
C GLU A 39 12.15 21.96 12.51
N ILE A 40 12.56 20.73 12.22
CA ILE A 40 13.52 20.39 11.15
C ILE A 40 13.11 20.93 9.77
N PHE A 41 11.82 21.15 9.54
CA PHE A 41 11.29 21.67 8.27
C PHE A 41 10.96 23.17 8.30
N ARG A 42 11.07 23.83 9.46
CA ARG A 42 10.70 25.26 9.62
C ARG A 42 11.89 26.18 9.80
N GLU A 43 12.91 25.80 10.56
CA GLU A 43 13.91 26.77 11.04
C GLU A 43 15.33 26.50 10.54
N GLU A 44 15.66 25.24 10.18
CA GLU A 44 17.04 24.86 9.84
C GLU A 44 17.23 24.50 8.34
N TYR A 45 16.22 23.91 7.69
CA TYR A 45 16.30 23.52 6.28
C TYR A 45 14.96 23.69 5.54
N GLY A 46 14.58 24.93 5.21
CA GLY A 46 13.32 25.24 4.50
C GLY A 46 13.17 24.52 3.14
N ASP A 47 14.30 24.30 2.44
CA ASP A 47 14.33 23.66 1.13
C ASP A 47 14.43 22.13 1.19
N LEU A 48 14.64 21.56 2.38
CA LEU A 48 14.79 20.11 2.54
C LEU A 48 13.52 19.36 2.21
N LEU A 49 12.35 19.91 2.55
CA LEU A 49 11.08 19.23 2.28
C LEU A 49 10.78 19.13 0.78
N PRO A 50 10.90 20.20 -0.04
CA PRO A 50 10.86 20.09 -1.50
C PRO A 50 11.89 19.08 -2.03
N TYR A 51 13.15 19.17 -1.57
CA TYR A 51 14.22 18.28 -2.02
C TYR A 51 13.91 16.79 -1.76
N LEU A 52 13.46 16.46 -0.54
CA LEU A 52 13.11 15.09 -0.18
C LEU A 52 11.90 14.57 -0.96
N LEU A 53 10.95 15.44 -1.31
CA LEU A 53 9.80 15.05 -2.13
C LEU A 53 10.20 14.77 -3.58
N GLU A 54 11.08 15.59 -4.15
CA GLU A 54 11.65 15.37 -5.48
C GLU A 54 12.53 14.11 -5.52
N HIS A 55 13.28 13.86 -4.44
CA HIS A 55 14.16 12.70 -4.28
C HIS A 55 13.50 11.61 -3.44
N SER A 56 12.27 11.26 -3.81
CA SER A 56 11.54 10.17 -3.15
C SER A 56 11.04 9.12 -4.13
N VAL A 57 10.81 7.93 -3.58
CA VAL A 57 10.20 6.80 -4.27
C VAL A 57 8.91 6.46 -3.55
N GLU A 58 7.85 6.25 -4.34
CA GLU A 58 6.58 5.77 -3.81
C GLU A 58 6.58 4.23 -3.79
N ILE A 59 6.39 3.63 -2.61
CA ILE A 59 6.24 2.18 -2.45
C ILE A 59 4.81 1.87 -2.04
N ALA A 60 4.10 1.13 -2.89
CA ALA A 60 2.70 0.76 -2.72
C ALA A 60 2.48 -0.76 -2.81
N GLY A 61 1.28 -1.20 -2.41
CA GLY A 61 0.86 -2.59 -2.49
C GLY A 61 1.25 -3.45 -1.28
N GLU A 62 1.68 -4.69 -1.52
CA GLU A 62 1.96 -5.71 -0.51
C GLU A 62 3.33 -5.55 0.16
N VAL A 63 3.52 -4.41 0.82
CA VAL A 63 4.63 -4.15 1.74
C VAL A 63 4.08 -3.88 3.14
N ARG A 64 4.91 -4.05 4.19
CA ARG A 64 4.43 -3.84 5.56
C ARG A 64 4.04 -2.38 5.84
N ARG A 65 4.76 -1.43 5.24
CA ARG A 65 4.51 0.01 5.40
C ARG A 65 4.55 0.65 4.01
N PRO A 66 3.40 0.78 3.31
CA PRO A 66 3.34 1.54 2.07
C PRO A 66 3.44 3.03 2.37
N GLY A 67 4.11 3.78 1.50
CA GLY A 67 4.36 5.20 1.67
C GLY A 67 5.41 5.75 0.72
N ILE A 68 5.72 7.03 0.92
CA ILE A 68 6.76 7.75 0.17
C ILE A 68 8.01 7.74 1.02
N TYR A 69 9.13 7.33 0.42
CA TYR A 69 10.41 7.20 1.09
C TYR A 69 11.45 8.06 0.37
N PRO A 70 12.18 8.93 1.10
CA PRO A 70 13.31 9.63 0.51
C PRO A 70 14.40 8.63 0.15
N VAL A 71 15.01 8.82 -1.01
CA VAL A 71 16.06 7.94 -1.53
C VAL A 71 17.32 8.72 -1.81
N ALA A 72 18.46 8.08 -1.54
CA ALA A 72 19.74 8.54 -2.04
C ALA A 72 19.91 8.12 -3.51
N GLU A 73 20.89 8.72 -4.19
CA GLU A 73 21.32 8.24 -5.50
C GLU A 73 21.77 6.77 -5.40
N ASP A 74 21.44 5.95 -6.39
CA ASP A 74 21.81 4.53 -6.52
C ASP A 74 21.29 3.56 -5.44
N MET A 75 20.03 3.70 -5.02
CA MET A 75 19.41 2.71 -4.12
C MET A 75 18.87 1.47 -4.85
N SER A 76 18.95 0.32 -4.20
CA SER A 76 18.40 -0.94 -4.72
C SER A 76 16.95 -1.15 -4.28
N LEU A 77 16.20 -1.94 -5.06
CA LEU A 77 14.86 -2.40 -4.70
C LEU A 77 14.86 -3.14 -3.35
N GLU A 78 15.92 -3.92 -3.07
CA GLU A 78 16.06 -4.61 -1.78
C GLU A 78 16.08 -3.64 -0.60
N SER A 79 16.89 -2.59 -0.69
CA SER A 79 16.99 -1.55 0.35
C SER A 79 15.66 -0.83 0.54
N MET A 80 14.97 -0.51 -0.56
CA MET A 80 13.64 0.13 -0.54
C MET A 80 12.60 -0.72 0.19
N VAL A 81 12.54 -2.00 -0.15
CA VAL A 81 11.63 -2.93 0.50
C VAL A 81 12.00 -3.11 1.97
N ALA A 82 13.29 -3.15 2.32
CA ALA A 82 13.74 -3.24 3.71
C ALA A 82 13.29 -2.04 4.55
N VAL A 83 13.41 -0.81 4.02
CA VAL A 83 12.95 0.43 4.67
C VAL A 83 11.42 0.45 4.82
N ALA A 84 10.68 -0.09 3.85
CA ALA A 84 9.23 -0.32 3.95
C ALA A 84 8.84 -1.43 4.97
N GLY A 85 9.82 -2.00 5.67
CA GLY A 85 9.63 -3.05 6.67
C GLY A 85 9.54 -4.45 6.07
N GLY A 86 9.93 -4.64 4.81
CA GLY A 86 9.87 -5.91 4.09
C GLY A 86 8.54 -6.14 3.36
N PHE A 87 8.52 -7.20 2.57
CA PHE A 87 7.29 -7.66 1.90
C PHE A 87 6.24 -8.16 2.91
N SER A 88 4.98 -8.01 2.53
CA SER A 88 3.88 -8.70 3.20
C SER A 88 3.94 -10.22 2.92
N ARG A 89 3.25 -11.03 3.73
CA ARG A 89 3.17 -12.49 3.48
C ARG A 89 2.42 -12.82 2.18
N GLU A 90 1.57 -11.90 1.75
CA GLU A 90 0.72 -12.02 0.57
C GLU A 90 1.36 -11.37 -0.65
N ALA A 91 2.58 -10.81 -0.55
CA ALA A 91 3.30 -10.22 -1.67
C ALA A 91 3.64 -11.23 -2.76
N ASP A 92 3.37 -10.88 -4.02
CA ASP A 92 3.81 -11.60 -5.20
C ASP A 92 5.22 -11.16 -5.60
N HIS A 93 6.21 -11.98 -5.26
CA HIS A 93 7.62 -11.71 -5.58
C HIS A 93 7.91 -11.90 -7.08
N GLY A 94 7.02 -12.55 -7.84
CA GLY A 94 7.17 -12.74 -9.28
C GLY A 94 6.66 -11.56 -10.11
N ARG A 95 5.99 -10.59 -9.47
CA ARG A 95 5.36 -9.47 -10.16
C ARG A 95 5.43 -8.17 -9.35
N ILE A 96 6.62 -7.59 -9.37
CA ILE A 96 6.86 -6.24 -8.84
C ILE A 96 6.90 -5.28 -10.02
N GLU A 97 6.10 -4.23 -9.98
CA GLU A 97 6.01 -3.24 -11.05
C GLU A 97 6.74 -1.97 -10.63
N ILE A 98 7.66 -1.51 -11.47
CA ILE A 98 8.37 -0.24 -11.31
C ILE A 98 7.95 0.65 -12.46
N ASN A 99 7.29 1.75 -12.14
CA ASN A 99 6.91 2.78 -13.09
C ASN A 99 7.89 3.95 -12.95
N ARG A 100 8.58 4.24 -14.03
CA ARG A 100 9.55 5.33 -14.13
C ARG A 100 9.07 6.37 -15.11
N PHE A 101 9.02 7.62 -14.68
CA PHE A 101 8.83 8.74 -15.59
C PHE A 101 10.18 9.13 -16.19
N ILE A 102 10.25 9.17 -17.52
CA ILE A 102 11.42 9.61 -18.27
C ILE A 102 11.05 10.90 -18.97
N SER A 103 11.69 12.00 -18.58
CA SER A 103 11.61 13.25 -19.33
C SER A 103 12.66 13.23 -20.45
N ASP A 104 12.22 13.15 -21.70
CA ASP A 104 13.14 13.33 -22.84
C ASP A 104 13.35 14.83 -23.08
N SER A 105 14.44 15.36 -22.51
CA SER A 105 14.77 16.78 -22.54
C SER A 105 15.02 17.33 -23.95
N ALA A 106 15.18 16.47 -24.96
CA ALA A 106 15.44 16.87 -26.34
C ALA A 106 14.16 17.26 -27.12
N ASN A 107 13.00 16.68 -26.79
CA ASN A 107 11.76 16.86 -27.54
C ASN A 107 10.58 17.36 -26.69
N GLY A 108 10.78 17.59 -25.39
CA GLY A 108 9.69 17.99 -24.46
C GLY A 108 8.63 16.90 -24.28
N ALA A 109 8.92 15.66 -24.70
CA ALA A 109 8.04 14.52 -24.55
C ALA A 109 8.40 13.75 -23.27
N GLY A 110 7.42 13.60 -22.37
CA GLY A 110 7.53 12.71 -21.21
C GLY A 110 7.05 11.30 -21.59
N GLY A 111 7.85 10.29 -21.28
CA GLY A 111 7.49 8.89 -21.40
C GLY A 111 7.32 8.23 -20.03
N GLU A 112 6.46 7.21 -19.94
CA GLU A 112 6.41 6.32 -18.79
C GLU A 112 6.95 4.95 -19.20
N VAL A 113 7.97 4.46 -18.49
CA VAL A 113 8.51 3.12 -18.65
C VAL A 113 8.03 2.27 -17.49
N ARG A 114 7.29 1.21 -17.80
CA ARG A 114 6.88 0.20 -16.84
C ARG A 114 7.77 -1.02 -16.96
N GLN A 115 8.44 -1.36 -15.88
CA GLN A 115 9.27 -2.55 -15.75
C GLN A 115 8.60 -3.54 -14.80
N ILE A 116 8.49 -4.80 -15.20
CA ILE A 116 8.01 -5.89 -14.35
C ILE A 116 9.21 -6.73 -13.94
N ILE A 117 9.42 -6.84 -12.63
CA ILE A 117 10.51 -7.59 -12.02
C ILE A 117 9.96 -8.88 -11.43
N ASP A 118 10.64 -9.98 -11.75
CA ASP A 118 10.45 -11.30 -11.15
C ASP A 118 11.67 -11.62 -10.30
N LEU A 119 11.50 -11.63 -8.98
CA LEU A 119 12.59 -11.87 -8.02
C LEU A 119 13.13 -13.31 -8.07
N ALA A 120 12.45 -14.24 -8.75
CA ALA A 120 13.00 -15.56 -8.99
C ALA A 120 14.08 -15.57 -10.09
N LYS A 121 14.08 -14.55 -10.96
CA LYS A 121 15.01 -14.42 -12.10
C LYS A 121 16.05 -13.34 -11.90
N THR A 122 15.68 -12.27 -11.21
CA THR A 122 16.54 -11.10 -10.98
C THR A 122 16.67 -10.84 -9.49
N ALA A 123 17.89 -10.73 -8.99
CA ALA A 123 18.12 -10.38 -7.59
C ALA A 123 17.62 -8.95 -7.30
N ALA A 124 16.90 -8.76 -6.20
CA ALA A 124 16.39 -7.44 -5.80
C ALA A 124 17.52 -6.40 -5.63
N ALA A 125 18.70 -6.85 -5.18
CA ALA A 125 19.91 -6.01 -5.06
C ALA A 125 20.39 -5.45 -6.40
N ALA A 126 20.15 -6.15 -7.51
CA ALA A 126 20.59 -5.75 -8.84
C ALA A 126 19.64 -4.77 -9.53
N VAL A 127 18.46 -4.54 -8.95
CA VAL A 127 17.46 -3.62 -9.50
C VAL A 127 17.67 -2.25 -8.89
N GLY A 128 18.24 -1.34 -9.67
CA GLY A 128 18.41 0.07 -9.30
C GLY A 128 17.11 0.86 -9.39
N VAL A 129 16.80 1.59 -8.32
CA VAL A 129 15.66 2.47 -8.19
C VAL A 129 16.14 3.91 -8.26
N LEU A 130 15.44 4.74 -9.03
CA LEU A 130 15.74 6.15 -9.21
C LEU A 130 14.72 7.03 -8.45
N PRO A 131 15.09 8.27 -8.11
CA PRO A 131 14.13 9.29 -7.69
C PRO A 131 12.90 9.37 -8.60
N ALA A 132 11.74 9.62 -7.99
CA ALA A 132 10.43 9.67 -8.64
C ALA A 132 9.90 8.34 -9.23
N ASP A 133 10.58 7.22 -9.00
CA ASP A 133 10.04 5.90 -9.32
C ASP A 133 8.83 5.58 -8.43
N ARG A 134 7.85 4.87 -9.01
CA ARG A 134 6.75 4.25 -8.27
C ARG A 134 6.89 2.73 -8.32
N ILE A 135 7.05 2.13 -7.15
CA ILE A 135 7.16 0.69 -6.95
C ILE A 135 5.81 0.18 -6.46
N ASN A 136 5.20 -0.74 -7.20
CA ASN A 136 3.98 -1.40 -6.80
C ASN A 136 4.20 -2.92 -6.66
N VAL A 137 4.05 -3.42 -5.44
CA VAL A 137 4.16 -4.85 -5.13
C VAL A 137 2.76 -5.47 -5.17
N GLN A 138 2.52 -6.34 -6.15
CA GLN A 138 1.22 -6.98 -6.28
C GLN A 138 0.97 -8.02 -5.19
N ALA A 139 -0.30 -8.28 -4.90
CA ALA A 139 -0.69 -9.42 -4.07
C ALA A 139 -0.65 -10.72 -4.88
N LYS A 140 -0.22 -11.80 -4.23
CA LYS A 140 -0.37 -13.16 -4.73
C LYS A 140 -1.83 -13.37 -5.03
N PHE A 141 -2.10 -13.80 -6.26
CA PHE A 141 -3.43 -14.24 -6.63
C PHE A 141 -3.85 -15.38 -5.68
N THR A 142 -4.80 -15.09 -4.80
CA THR A 142 -5.35 -16.06 -3.88
C THR A 142 -6.86 -16.09 -4.03
N ASN A 143 -7.45 -17.28 -4.03
CA ASN A 143 -8.91 -17.43 -3.96
C ASN A 143 -9.47 -17.04 -2.57
N ARG A 144 -8.62 -16.50 -1.68
CA ARG A 144 -9.00 -15.95 -0.38
C ARG A 144 -9.39 -14.47 -0.48
N ASP A 145 -10.35 -14.17 -1.35
CA ASP A 145 -11.24 -13.06 -1.03
C ASP A 145 -12.21 -13.58 0.02
N ASN A 146 -12.26 -12.90 1.16
CA ASN A 146 -13.34 -12.80 2.15
C ASN A 146 -12.74 -12.75 3.56
N GLY A 147 -13.08 -11.70 4.30
CA GLY A 147 -12.73 -11.55 5.70
C GLY A 147 -13.53 -12.52 6.58
N PRO A 148 -13.15 -12.63 7.86
CA PRO A 148 -13.90 -13.44 8.80
C PRO A 148 -15.34 -12.93 8.95
N ILE A 149 -16.27 -13.85 9.16
CA ILE A 149 -17.66 -13.52 9.49
C ILE A 149 -17.90 -13.71 10.98
N LEU A 150 -18.70 -12.83 11.58
CA LEU A 150 -19.16 -12.95 12.95
C LEU A 150 -20.52 -13.65 12.97
N LEU A 151 -20.60 -14.80 13.61
CA LEU A 151 -21.85 -15.48 13.95
C LEU A 151 -22.24 -15.14 15.37
N ALA A 152 -23.42 -14.55 15.54
CA ALA A 152 -24.00 -14.18 16.81
C ALA A 152 -25.42 -14.72 16.92
N GLY A 153 -25.88 -14.97 18.16
CA GLY A 153 -27.19 -15.53 18.47
C GLY A 153 -27.11 -16.93 19.07
N GLU A 154 -28.19 -17.69 18.94
CA GLU A 154 -28.40 -19.01 19.54
C GLU A 154 -27.70 -20.14 18.76
N PHE A 155 -26.40 -19.98 18.53
CA PHE A 155 -25.53 -21.06 18.05
C PHE A 155 -24.85 -21.72 19.23
N ARG A 156 -24.49 -23.01 19.11
CA ARG A 156 -23.72 -23.69 20.16
C ARG A 156 -22.33 -23.09 20.36
N TYR A 157 -21.71 -22.65 19.27
CA TYR A 157 -20.38 -22.04 19.25
C TYR A 157 -20.43 -20.72 18.48
N PRO A 158 -20.99 -19.64 19.06
CA PRO A 158 -20.96 -18.33 18.43
C PRO A 158 -19.53 -17.80 18.38
N GLY A 159 -19.20 -16.99 17.38
CA GLY A 159 -17.85 -16.48 17.23
C GLY A 159 -17.47 -16.08 15.81
N VAL A 160 -16.17 -15.85 15.64
CA VAL A 160 -15.56 -15.41 14.39
C VAL A 160 -15.11 -16.63 13.59
N TYR A 161 -15.57 -16.75 12.35
CA TYR A 161 -15.25 -17.87 11.47
C TYR A 161 -14.62 -17.39 10.17
N ASP A 162 -13.52 -18.02 9.78
CA ASP A 162 -12.92 -17.82 8.47
C ASP A 162 -13.74 -18.52 7.37
N ILE A 163 -13.90 -17.81 6.25
CA ILE A 163 -14.56 -18.29 5.04
C ILE A 163 -13.64 -18.11 3.83
N SER A 164 -13.84 -18.93 2.81
CA SER A 164 -13.14 -18.83 1.54
C SER A 164 -14.14 -18.69 0.39
N ARG A 165 -13.67 -18.33 -0.80
CA ARG A 165 -14.51 -18.28 -1.99
C ARG A 165 -15.20 -19.63 -2.22
N GLY A 166 -16.52 -19.65 -2.25
CA GLY A 166 -17.34 -20.85 -2.41
C GLY A 166 -17.86 -21.48 -1.10
N THR A 167 -17.50 -20.97 0.08
CA THR A 167 -18.08 -21.43 1.35
C THR A 167 -19.58 -21.17 1.39
N ARG A 168 -20.37 -22.18 1.79
CA ARG A 168 -21.84 -22.08 1.91
C ARG A 168 -22.25 -21.72 3.33
N LEU A 169 -23.34 -20.96 3.49
CA LEU A 169 -23.88 -20.60 4.81
C LEU A 169 -24.18 -21.84 5.68
N SER A 170 -24.75 -22.89 5.07
CA SER A 170 -25.05 -24.15 5.75
C SER A 170 -23.82 -24.83 6.35
N GLU A 171 -22.66 -24.68 5.71
CA GLU A 171 -21.39 -25.23 6.20
C GLU A 171 -20.94 -24.50 7.47
N VAL A 172 -21.06 -23.17 7.48
CA VAL A 172 -20.66 -22.34 8.63
C VAL A 172 -21.61 -22.57 9.81
N ILE A 173 -22.91 -22.67 9.57
CA ILE A 173 -23.91 -23.00 10.61
C ILE A 173 -23.60 -24.36 11.25
N ARG A 174 -23.29 -25.37 10.43
CA ARG A 174 -22.89 -26.69 10.94
C ARG A 174 -21.62 -26.64 11.80
N ARG A 175 -20.64 -25.81 11.42
CA ARG A 175 -19.42 -25.56 12.24
C ARG A 175 -19.74 -24.86 13.56
N ALA A 176 -20.73 -23.97 13.57
CA ALA A 176 -21.24 -23.30 14.76
C ALA A 176 -22.12 -24.21 15.65
N GLY A 177 -22.32 -25.47 15.26
CA GLY A 177 -23.01 -26.49 16.03
C GLY A 177 -24.51 -26.60 15.77
N GLY A 178 -24.99 -26.03 14.65
CA GLY A 178 -26.41 -26.03 14.26
C GLY A 178 -27.12 -24.76 14.71
#